data_AF-A0A962LTR9-F1
#
_entry.id   AF-A0A962LTR9-F1
#
_cell.length_a   1.000
_cell.length_b   1.000
_cell.length_c   1.000
_cell.angle_alpha   90.00
_cell.angle_beta   90.00
_cell.angle_gamma   90.00
#
_symmetry.space_group_name_H-M   'P 1'
#
loop_
_entity.id
_entity.type
_entity.pdbx_description
1 polymer ?
#
loop_
_entity_poly.entity_id
_entity_poly.type
_entity_poly.pdbx_seq_one_letter_code
_entity_poly.pdbx_strand_id
1 'polypeptide(L)' 'MSNLVEQRTAGQGRAVIHSAAELFRLRMESQCHHIKRYRLRVLRESGRLLTADEAAREWIERFAATFDDVTPD' A
#
# COMPACT_ATOMS: atom_id res chain seq x y z
N MET A 1 5.59 -32.30 -43.10
CA MET A 1 5.78 -32.40 -41.63
C MET A 1 6.02 -30.99 -41.11
N SER A 2 4.98 -30.29 -40.67
CA SER A 2 5.13 -28.93 -40.16
C SER A 2 4.19 -28.69 -38.98
N ASN A 3 4.84 -28.38 -37.86
CA ASN A 3 4.40 -27.65 -36.68
C ASN A 3 3.33 -28.27 -35.78
N LEU A 4 3.82 -29.06 -34.82
CA LEU A 4 3.22 -29.21 -33.50
C LEU A 4 3.96 -28.28 -32.52
N VAL A 5 3.36 -27.14 -32.19
CA VAL A 5 3.54 -26.47 -30.89
C VAL A 5 2.16 -25.96 -30.49
N GLU A 6 1.37 -26.83 -29.87
CA GLU A 6 0.28 -26.40 -29.01
C GLU A 6 0.92 -25.81 -27.74
N GLN A 7 0.79 -24.49 -27.56
CA GLN A 7 0.95 -23.89 -26.24
C GLN A 7 -0.37 -23.24 -25.87
N ARG A 8 -1.13 -23.98 -25.06
CA ARG A 8 -2.23 -23.47 -24.27
C ARG A 8 -1.73 -22.32 -23.40
N THR A 9 -2.33 -21.15 -23.52
CA THR A 9 -2.30 -20.14 -22.46
C THR A 9 -3.73 -19.82 -22.08
N ALA A 10 -4.16 -20.47 -20.99
CA ALA A 10 -5.39 -20.19 -20.30
C ALA A 10 -5.25 -18.88 -19.52
N GLY A 11 -6.25 -18.01 -19.62
CA GLY A 11 -6.60 -17.01 -18.60
C GLY A 11 -5.59 -15.88 -18.39
N GLN A 12 -5.50 -14.94 -19.34
CA GLN A 12 -4.86 -13.66 -19.07
C GLN A 12 -5.74 -12.84 -18.11
N GLY A 13 -5.35 -12.77 -16.85
CA GLY A 13 -5.88 -11.79 -15.90
C GLY A 13 -5.72 -10.39 -16.49
N ARG A 14 -6.83 -9.67 -16.61
CA ARG A 14 -6.84 -8.34 -17.20
C ARG A 14 -6.02 -7.41 -16.32
N ALA A 15 -4.85 -6.97 -16.80
CA ALA A 15 -4.08 -5.92 -16.17
C ALA A 15 -4.97 -4.67 -16.04
N VAL A 16 -5.34 -4.32 -14.82
CA VAL A 16 -6.12 -3.12 -14.55
C VAL A 16 -5.14 -1.95 -14.52
N ILE A 17 -5.21 -1.08 -15.53
CA ILE A 17 -4.47 0.17 -15.53
C ILE A 17 -5.26 1.15 -14.67
N HIS A 18 -4.72 1.47 -13.50
CA HIS A 18 -5.28 2.48 -12.62
C HIS A 18 -4.89 3.88 -13.10
N SER A 19 -5.85 4.80 -13.09
CA SER A 19 -5.55 6.22 -13.27
C SER A 19 -4.67 6.73 -12.11
N ALA A 20 -3.94 7.83 -12.33
CA ALA A 20 -3.15 8.46 -11.27
C ALA A 20 -4.00 8.80 -10.03
N ALA A 21 -5.25 9.23 -10.23
CA ALA A 21 -6.19 9.52 -9.15
C ALA A 21 -6.58 8.26 -8.35
N GLU A 22 -6.69 7.11 -9.02
CA GLU A 22 -6.99 5.84 -8.37
C GLU A 22 -5.79 5.30 -7.58
N LEU A 23 -4.58 5.37 -8.16
CA LEU A 23 -3.35 5.05 -7.45
C LEU A 23 -3.14 5.94 -6.22
N PHE A 24 -3.46 7.23 -6.33
CA PHE A 24 -3.43 8.14 -5.19
C PHE A 24 -4.44 7.73 -4.11
N ARG A 25 -5.69 7.43 -4.48
CA ARG A 25 -6.73 7.00 -3.54
C ARG A 25 -6.35 5.71 -2.82
N LEU A 26 -5.86 4.70 -3.55
CA LEU A 26 -5.40 3.42 -2.98
C LEU A 26 -4.25 3.64 -1.98
N ARG A 27 -3.31 4.53 -2.29
CA ARG A 27 -2.24 4.91 -1.36
C ARG A 27 -2.78 5.60 -0.11
N MET A 28 -3.72 6.54 -0.23
CA MET A 28 -4.36 7.19 0.92
C MET A 28 -5.08 6.19 1.85
N GLU A 29 -5.77 5.21 1.27
CA GLU A 29 -6.43 4.16 2.04
C GLU A 29 -5.42 3.26 2.77
N SER A 30 -4.36 2.86 2.06
CA SER A 30 -3.24 2.10 2.64
C SER A 30 -2.60 2.85 3.82
N GLN A 31 -2.37 4.17 3.69
CA GLN A 31 -1.82 4.98 4.78
C GLN A 31 -2.75 5.04 6.00
N CYS A 32 -4.06 5.14 5.79
CA CYS A 32 -5.03 5.06 6.89
C CYS A 32 -4.94 3.71 7.62
N HIS A 33 -4.73 2.61 6.88
CA HIS A 33 -4.52 1.29 7.47
C HIS A 33 -3.23 1.23 8.28
N HIS A 34 -2.13 1.78 7.75
CA HIS A 34 -0.85 1.83 8.44
C HIS A 34 -0.91 2.64 9.74
N ILE A 35 -1.57 3.80 9.75
CA ILE A 35 -1.77 4.62 10.96
C ILE A 35 -2.52 3.83 12.03
N LYS A 36 -3.57 3.08 11.65
CA LYS A 36 -4.32 2.22 12.58
C LYS A 36 -3.42 1.15 13.18
N ARG A 37 -2.59 0.48 12.36
CA ARG A 37 -1.63 -0.52 12.82
C ARG A 37 -0.55 0.08 13.71
N TYR A 38 -0.07 1.26 13.39
CA TYR A 38 0.91 2.00 14.20
C TYR A 38 0.35 2.30 15.59
N ARG A 39 -0.88 2.84 15.67
CA ARG A 39 -1.57 3.09 16.94
C ARG A 39 -1.65 1.85 17.83
N LEU A 40 -2.03 0.70 17.26
CA LEU A 40 -2.08 -0.57 17.99
C LEU A 40 -0.69 -1.07 18.40
N ARG A 41 0.32 -0.86 17.55
CA ARG A 41 1.71 -1.18 17.84
C ARG A 41 2.22 -0.37 19.04
N VAL A 42 2.02 0.95 19.02
CA VAL A 42 2.42 1.85 20.11
C VAL A 42 1.77 1.43 21.43
N LEU A 43 0.47 1.11 21.42
CA LEU A 43 -0.21 0.62 22.61
C LEU A 43 0.42 -0.67 23.14
N ARG A 44 0.66 -1.66 22.26
CA ARG A 44 1.24 -2.95 22.66
C ARG A 44 2.67 -2.83 23.19
N GLU A 45 3.50 -2.00 22.55
CA GLU A 45 4.94 -1.96 22.81
C GLU A 45 5.31 -0.95 23.91
N SER A 46 4.55 0.13 24.06
CA SER A 46 4.86 1.20 25.02
C SER A 46 3.76 1.46 26.05
N GLY A 47 2.58 0.83 25.91
CA GLY A 47 1.42 1.11 26.76
C GLY A 47 0.73 2.45 26.49
N ARG A 48 1.28 3.28 25.58
CA ARG A 48 0.71 4.60 25.25
C ARG A 48 -0.57 4.44 24.42
N LEU A 49 -1.65 5.07 24.90
CA LEU A 49 -2.90 5.15 24.17
C LEU A 49 -2.93 6.44 23.33
N LEU A 50 -2.69 6.34 22.04
CA LEU A 50 -2.83 7.47 21.12
C LEU A 50 -4.28 7.65 20.69
N THR A 51 -4.68 8.89 20.42
CA THR A 51 -5.85 9.21 19.59
C THR A 51 -5.55 8.93 18.11
N ALA A 52 -6.58 9.01 17.26
CA ALA A 52 -6.38 8.87 15.82
C ALA A 52 -5.51 9.99 15.26
N ASP A 53 -5.73 11.24 15.70
CA ASP A 53 -5.00 12.42 15.23
C ASP A 53 -3.54 12.41 15.67
N GLU A 54 -3.26 12.01 16.92
CA GLU A 54 -1.88 11.85 17.39
C GLU A 54 -1.13 10.77 16.62
N ALA A 55 -1.76 9.62 16.37
CA ALA A 55 -1.16 8.56 15.57
C ALA A 55 -0.90 9.02 14.13
N ALA A 56 -1.82 9.80 13.53
CA ALA A 56 -1.63 10.37 12.21
C ALA A 56 -0.48 11.39 12.18
N ARG A 57 -0.40 12.29 13.17
CA ARG A 57 0.68 13.27 13.28
C ARG A 57 2.05 12.60 13.41
N GLU A 58 2.18 11.66 14.34
CA GLU A 58 3.44 10.93 14.53
C GLU A 58 3.81 10.10 13.29
N TRP A 59 2.81 9.53 12.58
CA TRP A 59 3.05 8.80 11.34
C TRP A 59 3.55 9.70 10.21
N ILE A 60 2.94 10.88 10.02
CA ILE A 60 3.36 11.87 9.03
C ILE A 60 4.79 12.34 9.32
N GLU A 61 5.10 12.69 10.56
CA GLU A 61 6.44 13.13 10.97
C GLU A 61 7.53 12.09 10.67
N ARG A 62 7.20 10.79 10.73
CA ARG A 62 8.15 9.69 10.53
C ARG A 62 8.27 9.22 9.09
N PHE A 63 7.16 9.23 8.34
CA PHE A 63 7.04 8.49 7.07
C PHE A 63 6.58 9.34 5.89
N ALA A 64 6.20 10.62 6.09
CA ALA A 64 5.77 11.47 4.98
C ALA A 64 6.92 11.81 4.00
N ALA A 65 8.16 11.87 4.49
CA ALA A 65 9.31 12.18 3.65
C ALA A 65 9.54 11.14 2.54
N THR A 66 9.12 9.89 2.74
CA THR A 66 9.24 8.78 1.77
C THR A 66 7.91 8.48 1.08
N PHE A 67 6.91 9.35 1.21
CA PHE A 67 5.55 9.11 0.71
C PHE A 67 5.48 8.97 -0.81
N ASP A 68 6.30 9.76 -1.52
CA ASP A 68 6.37 9.81 -2.99
C ASP A 68 7.59 9.08 -3.55
N ASP A 69 8.32 8.32 -2.74
CA ASP A 69 9.44 7.52 -3.24
C ASP A 69 8.88 6.30 -3.98
N VAL A 70 8.45 6.54 -5.22
CA VAL A 70 8.06 5.52 -6.19
C VAL A 70 9.31 5.02 -6.90
N THR A 71 10.38 4.71 -6.16
CA THR A 71 11.49 3.94 -6.71
C THR A 71 11.07 2.47 -6.70
N PRO A 72 10.86 1.83 -7.87
CA PRO A 72 10.65 0.40 -7.92
C PRO A 72 11.97 -0.29 -7.57
N ASP A 73 11.92 -1.22 -6.62
CA ASP A 73 12.98 -2.18 -6.32
C ASP A 73 13.24 -3.10 -7.54
#